data_AF-A0A2J6H6Z7-F1
#
_entry.id   AF-A0A2J6H6Z7-F1
#
_cell.length_a   1.000
_cell.length_b   1.000
_cell.length_c   1.000
_cell.angle_alpha   90.00
_cell.angle_beta   90.00
_cell.angle_gamma   90.00
#
_symmetry.space_group_name_H-M   'P 1'
#
loop_
_entity.id
_entity.type
_entity.pdbx_description
1 polymer ?
#
loop_
_entity_poly.entity_id
_entity_poly.type
_entity_poly.pdbx_seq_one_letter_code
_entity_poly.pdbx_strand_id
1 'polypeptide(L)'
;MKKVTRFFWFCSGAHVDTLKKYPIEHNKYVGIGATIFFTALFAALSGGYAMYFVFSGNAFAVGFAILFGLLWGTAIFNMDRYIVSSINKEGSVNQQILQATPRILLAIMIGLVISRPLELKIFDKEIREKLKTAYLKGQHTKIDSLQRTYNQKYAQELGKEKDLKKEKDSLERDINRSRYELNQEVFGDKTNQTSGIMGYGTYAKRKEEVLKEKQDRLKTVTDNLNQNEDYLGRRKDFEGVNATRLFNDRQLDSLANIAGFADRNWALGQLSYNVDGSRDLDTYMAISFIGYLFILFECLPVFVKLMSPKGPYDTAIAKLAEANIHFAERDKERDITVTDQTYDHHLHADIERRKHIITAQSEYDLGRQTYD
;
A
#
# COMPACT_ATOMS: atom_id res chain seq x y z
N MET A 1 24.81 -8.97 -31.23
CA MET A 1 24.66 -7.50 -31.18
C MET A 1 23.51 -6.97 -32.06
N LYS A 2 23.45 -7.25 -33.37
CA LYS A 2 22.42 -6.69 -34.29
C LYS A 2 20.94 -6.92 -33.91
N LYS A 3 20.61 -8.03 -33.23
CA LYS A 3 19.24 -8.33 -32.77
C LYS A 3 18.82 -7.50 -31.56
N VAL A 4 19.74 -7.29 -30.62
CA VAL A 4 19.52 -6.52 -29.39
C VAL A 4 19.37 -5.03 -29.71
N THR A 5 20.22 -4.49 -30.59
CA THR A 5 20.09 -3.09 -31.03
C THR A 5 18.78 -2.85 -31.77
N ARG A 6 18.35 -3.79 -32.62
CA ARG A 6 17.06 -3.71 -33.32
C ARG A 6 15.86 -3.75 -32.38
N PHE A 7 15.93 -4.54 -31.31
CA PHE A 7 14.90 -4.57 -30.27
C PHE A 7 14.79 -3.21 -29.57
N PHE A 8 15.90 -2.62 -29.13
CA PHE A 8 15.87 -1.30 -28.50
C PHE A 8 15.46 -0.18 -29.46
N TRP A 9 15.81 -0.27 -30.75
CA TRP A 9 15.26 0.66 -31.74
C TRP A 9 13.74 0.58 -31.82
N PHE A 10 13.18 -0.63 -31.79
CA PHE A 10 11.73 -0.82 -31.71
C PHE A 10 11.14 -0.22 -30.42
N CYS A 11 11.78 -0.44 -29.27
CA CYS A 11 11.37 0.14 -27.99
C CYS A 11 11.36 1.67 -28.00
N SER A 12 12.35 2.30 -28.65
CA SER A 12 12.44 3.77 -28.73
C SER A 12 11.34 4.44 -29.57
N GLY A 13 10.53 3.66 -30.31
CA GLY A 13 9.51 4.21 -31.20
C GLY A 13 10.08 4.90 -32.45
N ALA A 14 11.36 4.70 -32.77
CA ALA A 14 12.00 5.29 -33.94
C ALA A 14 11.62 4.58 -35.24
N HIS A 15 11.63 5.34 -36.35
CA HIS A 15 11.48 4.80 -37.70
C HIS A 15 12.75 4.04 -38.09
N VAL A 16 12.73 2.72 -37.94
CA VAL A 16 13.89 1.84 -38.06
C VAL A 16 14.59 1.99 -39.41
N ASP A 17 13.86 2.16 -40.51
CA ASP A 17 14.46 2.24 -41.84
C ASP A 17 15.17 3.57 -42.11
N THR A 18 14.73 4.64 -41.47
CA THR A 18 15.46 5.93 -41.49
C THR A 18 16.67 5.85 -40.58
N LEU A 19 16.53 5.25 -39.40
CA LEU A 19 17.62 5.12 -38.43
C LEU A 19 18.79 4.27 -38.97
N LYS A 20 18.51 3.21 -39.74
CA LYS A 20 19.54 2.40 -40.40
C LYS A 20 20.51 3.22 -41.27
N LYS A 21 20.05 4.33 -41.85
CA LYS A 21 20.87 5.20 -42.72
C LYS A 21 21.85 6.08 -41.95
N TYR A 22 21.66 6.27 -40.64
CA TYR A 22 22.46 7.18 -39.80
C TYR A 22 23.09 6.44 -38.60
N PRO A 23 24.27 5.82 -38.77
CA PRO A 23 24.92 5.01 -37.72
C PRO A 23 25.28 5.80 -36.45
N ILE A 24 25.53 7.11 -36.57
CA ILE A 24 25.90 8.00 -35.45
C ILE A 24 24.74 8.11 -34.43
N GLU A 25 23.49 7.96 -34.87
CA GLU A 25 22.30 8.06 -34.02
C GLU A 25 21.92 6.71 -33.37
N HIS A 26 22.55 5.60 -33.76
CA HIS A 26 22.18 4.26 -33.27
C HIS A 26 22.26 4.15 -31.76
N ASN A 27 23.35 4.62 -31.15
CA ASN A 27 23.55 4.56 -29.70
C ASN A 27 22.55 5.42 -28.92
N LYS A 28 22.20 6.60 -29.46
CA LYS A 28 21.20 7.50 -28.87
C LYS A 28 19.84 6.80 -28.78
N TYR A 29 19.38 6.19 -29.87
CA TYR A 29 18.09 5.49 -29.91
C TYR A 29 18.10 4.14 -29.18
N VAL A 30 19.25 3.45 -29.09
CA VAL A 30 19.40 2.29 -28.19
C VAL A 30 19.24 2.72 -26.73
N GLY A 31 19.87 3.83 -26.32
CA GLY A 31 19.76 4.36 -24.95
C GLY A 31 18.32 4.73 -24.59
N ILE A 32 17.63 5.46 -25.47
CA ILE A 32 16.21 5.81 -25.30
C ILE A 32 15.32 4.56 -25.24
N GLY A 33 15.58 3.57 -26.09
CA GLY A 33 14.83 2.31 -26.08
C GLY A 33 15.08 1.48 -24.82
N ALA A 34 16.30 1.51 -24.30
CA ALA A 34 16.66 0.81 -23.07
C ALA A 34 15.96 1.43 -21.85
N THR A 35 15.90 2.76 -21.74
CA THR A 35 15.20 3.41 -20.62
C THR A 35 13.71 3.06 -20.62
N ILE A 36 13.03 3.11 -21.77
CA ILE A 36 11.61 2.71 -21.91
C ILE A 36 11.38 1.23 -21.58
N PHE A 37 12.32 0.37 -21.93
CA PHE A 37 12.22 -1.05 -21.59
C PHE A 37 12.34 -1.28 -20.08
N PHE A 38 13.28 -0.60 -19.41
CA PHE A 38 13.46 -0.73 -17.97
C PHE A 38 12.32 -0.12 -17.17
N THR A 39 11.73 1.02 -17.58
CA THR A 39 10.51 1.56 -16.96
C THR A 39 9.36 0.56 -17.04
N ALA A 40 9.10 0.01 -18.23
CA ALA A 40 8.10 -1.03 -18.43
C ALA A 40 8.36 -2.30 -17.59
N LEU A 41 9.63 -2.72 -17.46
CA LEU A 41 10.00 -3.87 -16.66
C LEU A 41 9.75 -3.63 -15.17
N PHE A 42 10.15 -2.47 -14.64
CA PHE A 42 9.89 -2.12 -13.25
C PHE A 42 8.39 -1.95 -12.97
N ALA A 43 7.64 -1.38 -13.92
CA ALA A 43 6.19 -1.31 -13.86
C ALA A 43 5.57 -2.72 -13.80
N ALA A 44 6.03 -3.66 -14.63
CA ALA A 44 5.54 -5.03 -14.63
C ALA A 44 5.77 -5.73 -13.29
N LEU A 45 6.99 -5.60 -12.74
CA LEU A 45 7.35 -6.17 -11.44
C LEU A 45 6.56 -5.52 -10.30
N SER A 46 6.39 -4.20 -10.34
CA SER A 46 5.62 -3.43 -9.36
C SER A 46 4.13 -3.81 -9.35
N GLY A 47 3.50 -3.78 -10.53
CA GLY A 47 2.09 -4.15 -10.70
C GLY A 47 1.82 -5.62 -10.35
N GLY A 48 2.73 -6.52 -10.74
CA GLY A 48 2.66 -7.93 -10.36
C GLY A 48 2.78 -8.13 -8.85
N TYR A 49 3.73 -7.43 -8.19
CA TYR A 49 3.87 -7.46 -6.74
C TYR A 49 2.61 -6.94 -6.02
N ALA A 50 2.07 -5.79 -6.44
CA ALA A 50 0.84 -5.25 -5.87
C ALA A 50 -0.32 -6.24 -5.97
N MET A 51 -0.55 -6.81 -7.15
CA MET A 51 -1.62 -7.78 -7.38
C MET A 51 -1.42 -9.07 -6.58
N TYR A 52 -0.19 -9.52 -6.39
CA TYR A 52 0.08 -10.68 -5.53
C TYR A 52 -0.43 -10.47 -4.11
N PHE A 53 -0.29 -9.28 -3.52
CA PHE A 53 -0.82 -8.99 -2.17
C PHE A 53 -2.32 -8.77 -2.16
N VAL A 54 -2.89 -8.17 -3.20
CA VAL A 54 -4.35 -8.01 -3.31
C VAL A 54 -5.06 -9.37 -3.33
N PHE A 55 -4.48 -10.35 -4.01
CA PHE A 55 -5.03 -11.71 -4.09
C PHE A 55 -4.36 -12.72 -3.14
N SER A 56 -3.57 -12.24 -2.17
CA SER A 56 -2.87 -13.11 -1.22
C SER A 56 -3.87 -13.99 -0.47
N GLY A 57 -3.64 -15.31 -0.47
CA GLY A 57 -4.56 -16.31 0.06
C GLY A 57 -5.37 -17.09 -0.98
N ASN A 58 -5.35 -16.69 -2.26
CA ASN A 58 -5.92 -17.47 -3.36
C ASN A 58 -4.84 -18.33 -4.05
N ALA A 59 -5.15 -19.59 -4.39
CA ALA A 59 -4.23 -20.49 -5.10
C ALA A 59 -3.78 -19.92 -6.47
N PHE A 60 -4.63 -19.09 -7.10
CA PHE A 60 -4.34 -18.47 -8.41
C PHE A 60 -3.64 -17.11 -8.31
N ALA A 61 -3.28 -16.63 -7.11
CA ALA A 61 -2.70 -15.30 -6.90
C ALA A 61 -1.44 -15.06 -7.75
N VAL A 62 -0.57 -16.07 -7.86
CA VAL A 62 0.65 -15.99 -8.67
C VAL A 62 0.33 -15.85 -10.16
N GLY A 63 -0.67 -16.59 -10.66
CA GLY A 63 -1.09 -16.50 -12.05
C GLY A 63 -1.66 -15.13 -12.41
N PHE A 64 -2.54 -14.60 -11.56
CA PHE A 64 -3.08 -13.25 -11.73
C PHE A 64 -2.01 -12.17 -11.64
N ALA A 65 -1.04 -12.31 -10.72
CA ALA A 65 0.08 -11.38 -10.58
C ALA A 65 0.95 -11.34 -11.85
N ILE A 66 1.27 -12.49 -12.44
CA ILE A 66 2.08 -12.55 -13.68
C ILE A 66 1.29 -11.95 -14.85
N LEU A 67 0.04 -12.34 -15.04
CA LEU A 67 -0.79 -11.86 -16.15
C LEU A 67 -0.99 -10.35 -16.06
N PHE A 68 -1.35 -9.85 -14.88
CA PHE A 68 -1.52 -8.42 -14.66
C PHE A 68 -0.20 -7.67 -14.80
N GLY A 69 0.90 -8.18 -14.24
CA GLY A 69 2.22 -7.56 -14.39
C GLY A 69 2.63 -7.42 -15.85
N LEU A 70 2.41 -8.45 -16.67
CA LEU A 70 2.68 -8.40 -18.11
C LEU A 70 1.77 -7.40 -18.83
N LEU A 71 0.47 -7.38 -18.53
CA LEU A 71 -0.48 -6.44 -19.12
C LEU A 71 -0.12 -5.00 -18.74
N TRP A 72 0.12 -4.74 -17.47
CA TRP A 72 0.46 -3.43 -16.94
C TRP A 72 1.80 -2.92 -17.48
N GLY A 73 2.84 -3.76 -17.46
CA GLY A 73 4.13 -3.43 -18.04
C GLY A 73 4.03 -3.15 -19.55
N THR A 74 3.21 -3.90 -20.28
CA THR A 74 2.96 -3.64 -21.71
C THR A 74 2.21 -2.32 -21.93
N ALA A 75 1.27 -1.98 -21.05
CA ALA A 75 0.56 -0.71 -21.10
C ALA A 75 1.52 0.48 -20.88
N ILE A 76 2.37 0.41 -19.85
CA ILE A 76 3.40 1.44 -19.59
C ILE A 76 4.40 1.51 -20.74
N PHE A 77 4.87 0.37 -21.25
CA PHE A 77 5.74 0.31 -22.42
C PHE A 77 5.15 1.03 -23.63
N ASN A 78 3.86 0.78 -23.93
CA ASN A 78 3.18 1.40 -25.06
C ASN A 78 3.04 2.91 -24.87
N MET A 79 2.65 3.33 -23.67
CA MET A 79 2.46 4.73 -23.31
C MET A 79 3.78 5.51 -23.35
N ASP A 80 4.84 5.02 -22.71
CA ASP A 80 6.18 5.65 -22.72
C ASP A 80 6.75 5.73 -24.13
N ARG A 81 6.60 4.66 -24.92
CA ARG A 81 7.00 4.64 -26.32
C ARG A 81 6.26 5.70 -27.13
N TYR A 82 4.93 5.79 -26.98
CA TYR A 82 4.11 6.78 -27.66
C TYR A 82 4.49 8.21 -27.25
N ILE A 83 4.76 8.42 -25.96
CA ILE A 83 5.22 9.70 -25.41
C ILE A 83 6.54 10.13 -26.06
N VAL A 84 7.53 9.24 -26.14
CA VAL A 84 8.84 9.58 -26.73
C VAL A 84 8.76 9.79 -28.24
N SER A 85 7.96 8.99 -28.95
CA SER A 85 7.80 9.13 -30.40
C SER A 85 7.06 10.41 -30.81
N SER A 86 6.22 10.96 -29.94
CA SER A 86 5.43 12.17 -30.21
C SER A 86 6.12 13.48 -29.81
N ILE A 87 7.38 13.42 -29.35
CA ILE A 87 8.19 14.63 -29.11
C ILE A 87 8.84 15.03 -30.44
N ASN A 88 8.30 16.08 -31.04
CA ASN A 88 8.88 16.66 -32.24
C ASN A 88 10.07 17.55 -31.87
N LYS A 89 11.19 17.39 -32.58
CA LYS A 89 12.39 18.21 -32.43
C LYS A 89 12.35 19.48 -33.30
N GLU A 90 11.15 19.96 -33.59
CA GLU A 90 10.88 21.16 -34.38
C GLU A 90 10.49 22.31 -33.45
N GLY A 91 11.05 23.50 -33.68
CA GLY A 91 10.82 24.68 -32.84
C GLY A 91 11.87 24.95 -31.76
N SER A 92 11.63 25.97 -30.95
CA SER A 92 12.54 26.44 -29.90
C SER A 92 12.58 25.49 -28.69
N VAL A 93 13.65 25.56 -27.89
CA VAL A 93 13.79 24.76 -26.66
C VAL A 93 12.59 24.97 -25.72
N ASN A 94 12.07 26.20 -25.64
CA ASN A 94 10.90 26.53 -24.81
C ASN A 94 9.62 25.84 -25.30
N GLN A 95 9.41 25.73 -26.62
CA GLN A 95 8.27 25.01 -27.19
C GLN A 95 8.37 23.50 -26.92
N GLN A 96 9.58 22.94 -26.98
CA GLN A 96 9.82 21.52 -26.64
C GLN A 96 9.55 21.25 -25.16
N ILE A 97 9.98 22.14 -24.26
CA ILE A 97 9.69 22.04 -22.82
C ILE A 97 8.19 22.14 -22.58
N LEU A 98 7.51 23.13 -23.17
CA LEU A 98 6.06 23.32 -23.00
C LEU A 98 5.25 22.10 -23.51
N GLN A 99 5.66 21.48 -24.62
CA GLN A 99 5.06 20.25 -25.12
C GLN A 99 5.31 19.04 -24.19
N ALA A 100 6.45 19.03 -23.50
CA ALA A 100 6.82 17.95 -22.58
C ALA A 100 6.24 18.11 -21.16
N THR A 101 5.89 19.33 -20.72
CA THR A 101 5.41 19.58 -19.35
C THR A 101 4.21 18.72 -18.93
N PRO A 102 3.10 18.65 -19.70
CA PRO A 102 1.97 17.80 -19.33
C PRO A 102 2.37 16.32 -19.20
N ARG A 103 3.37 15.90 -19.98
CA ARG A 103 3.88 14.52 -20.03
C ARG A 103 4.77 14.20 -18.84
N ILE A 104 5.64 15.13 -18.45
CA ILE A 104 6.46 15.00 -17.24
C ILE A 104 5.56 14.89 -16.01
N LEU A 105 4.49 15.69 -15.93
CA LEU A 105 3.52 15.62 -14.83
C LEU A 105 2.85 14.23 -14.78
N LEU A 106 2.40 13.71 -15.93
CA LEU A 106 1.83 12.37 -16.02
C LEU A 106 2.84 11.29 -15.60
N ALA A 107 4.08 11.38 -16.08
CA ALA A 107 5.16 10.45 -15.73
C ALA A 107 5.49 10.48 -14.23
N ILE A 108 5.47 11.65 -13.59
CA ILE A 108 5.65 11.78 -12.14
C ILE A 108 4.49 11.09 -11.40
N MET A 109 3.24 11.31 -11.84
CA MET A 109 2.07 10.68 -11.23
C MET A 109 2.13 9.14 -11.33
N ILE A 110 2.51 8.64 -12.50
CA ILE A 110 2.66 7.20 -12.75
C ILE A 110 3.85 6.64 -11.96
N GLY A 111 4.97 7.37 -11.90
CA GLY A 111 6.13 6.99 -11.10
C GLY A 111 5.83 6.91 -9.61
N LEU A 112 5.00 7.81 -9.07
CA LEU A 112 4.52 7.71 -7.68
C LEU A 112 3.67 6.46 -7.44
N VAL A 113 2.86 6.06 -8.42
CA VAL A 113 2.03 4.84 -8.30
C VAL A 113 2.89 3.58 -8.42
N ILE A 114 3.85 3.57 -9.34
CA ILE A 114 4.78 2.44 -9.56
C ILE A 114 5.78 2.30 -8.43
N SER A 115 6.20 3.39 -7.78
CA SER A 115 7.20 3.33 -6.71
C SER A 115 6.67 2.62 -5.47
N ARG A 116 5.38 2.76 -5.13
CA ARG A 116 4.82 2.23 -3.88
C ARG A 116 4.95 0.72 -3.71
N PRO A 117 4.54 -0.13 -4.68
CA PRO A 117 4.72 -1.56 -4.54
C PRO A 117 6.21 -1.97 -4.48
N LEU A 118 7.09 -1.25 -5.16
CA LEU A 118 8.54 -1.51 -5.12
C LEU A 118 9.15 -1.11 -3.78
N GLU A 119 8.76 0.02 -3.21
CA GLU A 119 9.13 0.44 -1.85
C GLU A 119 8.71 -0.64 -0.83
N LEU A 120 7.48 -1.14 -0.92
CA LEU A 120 6.98 -2.21 -0.06
C LEU A 120 7.77 -3.52 -0.23
N LYS A 121 8.33 -3.79 -1.41
CA LYS A 121 9.17 -4.96 -1.66
C LYS A 121 10.56 -4.78 -1.07
N ILE A 122 11.14 -3.58 -1.20
CA ILE A 122 12.49 -3.26 -0.72
C ILE A 122 12.54 -3.31 0.81
N PHE A 123 11.53 -2.74 1.48
CA PHE A 123 11.44 -2.69 2.95
C PHE A 123 10.63 -3.84 3.55
N ASP A 124 10.48 -4.97 2.84
CA ASP A 124 9.61 -6.08 3.26
C ASP A 124 10.01 -6.64 4.63
N LYS A 125 11.31 -6.65 4.96
CA LYS A 125 11.81 -7.15 6.24
C LYS A 125 11.42 -6.22 7.39
N GLU A 126 11.70 -4.93 7.23
CA GLU A 126 11.44 -3.87 8.19
C GLU A 126 9.92 -3.73 8.43
N ILE A 127 9.13 -3.80 7.37
CA ILE A 127 7.67 -3.80 7.43
C ILE A 127 7.15 -4.98 8.28
N ARG A 128 7.66 -6.20 8.05
CA ARG A 128 7.23 -7.38 8.82
C ARG A 128 7.56 -7.23 10.30
N GLU A 129 8.75 -6.75 10.63
CA GLU A 129 9.15 -6.51 12.01
C GLU A 129 8.28 -5.46 12.71
N LYS A 130 7.96 -4.36 12.00
CA LYS A 130 7.06 -3.34 12.50
C LYS A 130 5.64 -3.87 12.69
N LEU A 131 5.14 -4.68 11.77
CA LEU A 131 3.83 -5.35 11.88
C LEU A 131 3.76 -6.28 13.09
N LYS A 132 4.77 -7.12 13.33
CA LYS A 132 4.82 -7.99 14.52
C LYS A 132 4.75 -7.16 15.80
N THR A 133 5.54 -6.09 15.89
CA THR A 133 5.54 -5.17 17.04
C THR A 133 4.18 -4.50 17.22
N ALA A 134 3.53 -4.08 16.13
CA ALA A 134 2.20 -3.48 16.16
C ALA A 134 1.13 -4.48 16.64
N TYR A 135 1.15 -5.73 16.15
CA TYR A 135 0.23 -6.77 16.58
C TYR A 135 0.43 -7.15 18.06
N LEU A 136 1.67 -7.21 18.54
CA LEU A 136 1.97 -7.39 19.96
C LEU A 136 1.42 -6.23 20.79
N LYS A 137 1.69 -4.97 20.40
CA LYS A 137 1.19 -3.79 21.10
C LYS A 137 -0.34 -3.74 21.13
N GLY A 138 -1.00 -4.11 20.03
CA GLY A 138 -2.46 -4.20 19.95
C GLY A 138 -3.04 -5.22 20.94
N GLN A 139 -2.39 -6.38 21.08
CA GLN A 139 -2.78 -7.39 22.07
C GLN A 139 -2.58 -6.90 23.50
N HIS A 140 -1.41 -6.31 23.81
CA HIS A 140 -1.16 -5.73 25.14
C HIS A 140 -2.20 -4.68 25.51
N THR A 141 -2.52 -3.78 24.59
CA THR A 141 -3.55 -2.75 24.81
C THR A 141 -4.92 -3.39 25.08
N LYS A 142 -5.27 -4.46 24.37
CA LYS A 142 -6.51 -5.20 24.59
C LYS A 142 -6.53 -5.88 25.96
N ILE A 143 -5.45 -6.57 26.34
CA ILE A 143 -5.30 -7.21 27.65
C ILE A 143 -5.36 -6.16 28.77
N ASP A 144 -4.63 -5.05 28.64
CA ASP A 144 -4.63 -3.96 29.61
C ASP A 144 -6.01 -3.34 29.76
N SER A 145 -6.73 -3.13 28.66
CA SER A 145 -8.10 -2.61 28.70
C SER A 145 -9.04 -3.57 29.42
N LEU A 146 -8.98 -4.87 29.12
CA LEU A 146 -9.76 -5.91 29.80
C LEU A 146 -9.44 -5.96 31.29
N GLN A 147 -8.15 -5.90 31.65
CA GLN A 147 -7.72 -5.94 33.04
C GLN A 147 -8.16 -4.68 33.81
N ARG A 148 -8.12 -3.50 33.18
CA ARG A 148 -8.65 -2.26 33.79
C ARG A 148 -10.17 -2.36 34.00
N THR A 149 -10.92 -2.82 33.00
CA THR A 149 -12.37 -3.00 33.12
C THR A 149 -12.72 -4.02 34.20
N TYR A 150 -12.00 -5.15 34.26
CA TYR A 150 -12.15 -6.16 35.30
C TYR A 150 -11.89 -5.56 36.70
N ASN A 151 -10.75 -4.89 36.87
CA ASN A 151 -10.38 -4.28 38.15
C ASN A 151 -11.39 -3.22 38.61
N GLN A 152 -11.95 -2.44 37.69
CA GLN A 152 -13.00 -1.46 38.00
C GLN A 152 -14.31 -2.15 38.41
N LYS A 153 -14.76 -3.16 37.66
CA LYS A 153 -16.02 -3.88 37.89
C LYS A 153 -16.01 -4.67 39.20
N TYR A 154 -14.87 -5.26 39.56
CA TYR A 154 -14.70 -6.10 40.74
C TYR A 154 -13.89 -5.42 41.85
N ALA A 155 -13.74 -4.09 41.81
CA ALA A 155 -12.91 -3.33 42.77
C ALA A 155 -13.24 -3.62 44.24
N GLN A 156 -14.53 -3.74 44.56
CA GLN A 156 -14.98 -4.05 45.92
C GLN A 156 -14.61 -5.48 46.35
N GLU A 157 -14.78 -6.47 45.47
CA GLU A 157 -14.47 -7.87 45.78
C GLU A 157 -12.95 -8.12 45.87
N LEU A 158 -12.17 -7.45 45.02
CA LEU A 158 -10.70 -7.40 45.11
C LEU A 158 -10.24 -6.70 46.41
N GLY A 159 -10.96 -5.65 46.84
CA GLY A 159 -10.72 -4.99 48.12
C GLY A 159 -10.96 -5.94 49.29
N LYS A 160 -12.10 -6.64 49.30
CA LYS A 160 -12.44 -7.65 50.32
C LYS A 160 -11.42 -8.80 50.34
N GLU A 161 -10.99 -9.31 49.19
CA GLU A 161 -9.95 -10.34 49.10
C GLU A 161 -8.65 -9.87 49.77
N LYS A 162 -8.22 -8.65 49.47
CA LYS A 162 -7.01 -8.05 50.07
C LYS A 162 -7.14 -7.89 51.59
N ASP A 163 -8.31 -7.49 52.08
CA ASP A 163 -8.55 -7.32 53.51
C ASP A 163 -8.65 -8.66 54.24
N LEU A 164 -9.35 -9.65 53.68
CA LEU A 164 -9.39 -11.03 54.19
C LEU A 164 -7.99 -11.65 54.26
N LYS A 165 -7.15 -11.41 53.24
CA LYS A 165 -5.76 -11.89 53.21
C LYS A 165 -4.91 -11.26 54.30
N LYS A 166 -5.03 -9.93 54.52
CA LYS A 166 -4.37 -9.26 55.64
C LYS A 166 -4.85 -9.78 56.99
N GLU A 167 -6.16 -10.00 57.14
CA GLU A 167 -6.75 -10.54 58.36
C GLU A 167 -6.21 -11.95 58.64
N LYS A 168 -6.17 -12.82 57.62
CA LYS A 168 -5.56 -14.15 57.68
C LYS A 168 -4.10 -14.08 58.13
N ASP A 169 -3.27 -13.28 57.48
CA ASP A 169 -1.84 -13.13 57.81
C ASP A 169 -1.64 -12.59 59.25
N SER A 170 -2.55 -11.74 59.73
CA SER A 170 -2.53 -11.24 61.12
C SER A 170 -2.91 -12.33 62.11
N LEU A 171 -3.97 -13.09 61.84
CA LEU A 171 -4.46 -14.19 62.68
C LEU A 171 -3.44 -15.32 62.77
N GLU A 172 -2.76 -15.67 61.66
CA GLU A 172 -1.70 -16.69 61.67
C GLU A 172 -0.53 -16.30 62.58
N ARG A 173 -0.12 -15.02 62.53
CA ARG A 173 0.91 -14.48 63.43
C ARG A 173 0.45 -14.50 64.89
N ASP A 174 -0.78 -14.07 65.16
CA ASP A 174 -1.35 -14.03 66.51
C ASP A 174 -1.57 -15.43 67.10
N ILE A 175 -1.96 -16.41 66.29
CA ILE A 175 -2.10 -17.82 66.70
C ILE A 175 -0.75 -18.40 67.06
N ASN A 176 0.28 -18.16 66.26
CA ASN A 176 1.64 -18.63 66.57
C ASN A 176 2.17 -18.02 67.86
N ARG A 177 1.92 -16.73 68.07
CA ARG A 177 2.24 -16.04 69.33
C ARG A 177 1.46 -16.63 70.52
N SER A 178 0.15 -16.80 70.40
CA SER A 178 -0.67 -17.36 71.49
C SER A 178 -0.34 -18.84 71.78
N ARG A 179 0.09 -19.64 70.79
CA ARG A 179 0.62 -20.98 71.00
C ARG A 179 1.90 -20.97 71.84
N TYR A 180 2.81 -20.04 71.54
CA TYR A 180 4.03 -19.86 72.31
C TYR A 180 3.73 -19.47 73.77
N GLU A 181 2.84 -18.49 73.98
CA GLU A 181 2.42 -18.03 75.31
C GLU A 181 1.68 -19.10 76.12
N LEU A 182 0.89 -19.96 75.47
CA LEU A 182 0.23 -21.11 76.10
C LEU A 182 1.24 -22.18 76.50
N ASN A 183 2.21 -22.49 75.64
CA ASN A 183 3.27 -23.44 75.97
C ASN A 183 4.05 -22.98 77.21
N GLN A 184 4.48 -21.71 77.25
CA GLN A 184 5.17 -21.15 78.42
C GLN A 184 4.32 -21.20 79.71
N GLU A 185 3.00 -20.99 79.60
CA GLU A 185 2.08 -21.13 80.74
C GLU A 185 2.06 -22.56 81.27
N VAL A 186 1.94 -23.56 80.38
CA VAL A 186 1.84 -24.98 80.74
C VAL A 186 3.14 -25.49 81.37
N PHE A 187 4.30 -25.04 80.86
CA PHE A 187 5.62 -25.40 81.40
C PHE A 187 6.00 -24.63 82.67
N GLY A 188 5.23 -23.59 83.05
CA GLY A 188 5.47 -22.83 84.29
C GLY A 188 6.62 -21.83 84.20
N ASP A 189 7.03 -21.41 83.00
CA ASP A 189 8.04 -20.38 82.82
C ASP A 189 7.53 -19.05 83.37
N LYS A 190 8.25 -18.40 84.30
CA LYS A 190 7.87 -17.08 84.81
C LYS A 190 8.22 -15.97 83.82
N THR A 191 7.19 -15.36 83.25
CA THR A 191 7.28 -14.14 82.42
C THR A 191 6.23 -13.13 82.88
N ASN A 192 6.24 -11.91 82.33
CA ASN A 192 5.22 -10.89 82.61
C ASN A 192 3.79 -11.29 82.21
N GLN A 193 3.63 -12.40 81.48
CA GLN A 193 2.36 -12.83 80.91
C GLN A 193 1.98 -14.25 81.34
N THR A 194 2.70 -14.87 82.29
CA THR A 194 2.44 -16.22 82.76
C THR A 194 2.32 -16.33 84.28
N SER A 195 1.57 -17.31 84.77
CA SER A 195 1.43 -17.53 86.23
C SER A 195 2.70 -18.11 86.88
N GLY A 196 3.59 -18.72 86.09
CA GLY A 196 4.80 -19.38 86.59
C GLY A 196 4.53 -20.67 87.37
N ILE A 197 3.32 -21.23 87.24
CA ILE A 197 2.90 -22.47 87.88
C ILE A 197 2.78 -23.53 86.80
N MET A 198 3.56 -24.61 86.92
CA MET A 198 3.52 -25.72 85.97
C MET A 198 2.17 -26.45 86.05
N GLY A 199 1.60 -26.72 84.89
CA GLY A 199 0.37 -27.52 84.75
C GLY A 199 -0.80 -26.78 84.12
N TYR A 200 -1.91 -27.50 84.02
CA TYR A 200 -3.06 -27.07 83.23
C TYR A 200 -4.12 -26.37 84.10
N GLY A 201 -3.78 -25.16 84.56
CA GLY A 201 -4.61 -24.34 85.44
C GLY A 201 -5.72 -23.53 84.73
N THR A 202 -6.41 -22.68 85.49
CA THR A 202 -7.48 -21.80 84.97
C THR A 202 -6.98 -20.79 83.94
N TYR A 203 -5.75 -20.27 84.11
CA TYR A 203 -5.10 -19.36 83.15
C TYR A 203 -4.72 -20.07 81.85
N ALA A 204 -4.22 -21.31 81.92
CA ALA A 204 -3.94 -22.14 80.75
C ALA A 204 -5.24 -22.44 79.96
N LYS A 205 -6.33 -22.78 80.66
CA LYS A 205 -7.66 -22.98 80.03
C LYS A 205 -8.17 -21.75 79.30
N ARG A 206 -8.07 -20.55 79.90
CA ARG A 206 -8.48 -19.30 79.23
C ARG A 206 -7.61 -19.01 77.99
N LYS A 207 -6.30 -19.24 78.07
CA LYS A 207 -5.39 -19.07 76.92
C LYS A 207 -5.70 -20.07 75.81
N GLU A 208 -6.06 -21.30 76.14
CA GLU A 208 -6.53 -22.29 75.16
C GLU A 208 -7.86 -21.88 74.52
N GLU A 209 -8.81 -21.38 75.29
CA GLU A 209 -10.10 -20.90 74.77
C GLU A 209 -9.91 -19.74 73.78
N VAL A 210 -9.08 -18.75 74.11
CA VAL A 210 -8.72 -17.64 73.20
C VAL A 210 -7.99 -18.16 71.96
N LEU A 211 -7.09 -19.14 72.12
CA LEU A 211 -6.40 -19.76 70.99
C LEU A 211 -7.38 -20.47 70.05
N LYS A 212 -8.37 -21.18 70.61
CA LYS A 212 -9.42 -21.87 69.87
C LYS A 212 -10.32 -20.88 69.12
N GLU A 213 -10.74 -19.79 69.76
CA GLU A 213 -11.51 -18.72 69.11
C GLU A 213 -10.76 -18.12 67.91
N LYS A 214 -9.46 -17.86 68.05
CA LYS A 214 -8.61 -17.40 66.94
C LYS A 214 -8.52 -18.43 65.81
N GLN A 215 -8.41 -19.72 66.13
CA GLN A 215 -8.38 -20.80 65.14
C GLN A 215 -9.71 -20.93 64.39
N ASP A 216 -10.84 -20.82 65.08
CA ASP A 216 -12.18 -20.84 64.50
C ASP A 216 -12.41 -19.62 63.59
N ARG A 217 -11.92 -18.44 64.01
CA ARG A 217 -11.92 -17.24 63.18
C ARG A 217 -11.03 -17.40 61.95
N LEU A 218 -9.82 -17.94 62.09
CA LEU A 218 -8.91 -18.21 60.97
C LEU A 218 -9.56 -19.15 59.95
N LYS A 219 -10.23 -20.21 60.41
CA LYS A 219 -10.99 -21.12 59.54
C LYS A 219 -12.06 -20.37 58.75
N THR A 220 -12.87 -19.57 59.43
CA THR A 220 -13.93 -18.77 58.80
C THR A 220 -13.37 -17.78 57.76
N VAL A 221 -12.29 -17.07 58.10
CA VAL A 221 -11.61 -16.14 57.18
C VAL A 221 -11.02 -16.87 55.98
N THR A 222 -10.46 -18.06 56.19
CA THR A 222 -9.91 -18.91 55.12
C THR A 222 -11.02 -19.40 54.18
N ASP A 223 -12.15 -19.84 54.72
CA ASP A 223 -13.30 -20.28 53.93
C ASP A 223 -13.87 -19.12 53.08
N ASN A 224 -14.02 -17.93 53.67
CA ASN A 224 -14.46 -16.72 52.97
C ASN A 224 -13.46 -16.29 51.88
N LEU A 225 -12.16 -16.40 52.15
CA LEU A 225 -11.10 -16.09 51.19
C LEU A 225 -11.19 -17.04 49.98
N ASN A 226 -11.26 -18.35 50.23
CA ASN A 226 -11.38 -19.35 49.17
C ASN A 226 -12.64 -19.14 48.32
N GLN A 227 -13.78 -18.83 48.94
CA GLN A 227 -15.02 -18.54 48.21
C GLN A 227 -14.90 -17.30 47.32
N ASN A 228 -14.24 -16.24 47.82
CA ASN A 228 -14.03 -15.02 47.05
C ASN A 228 -13.01 -15.24 45.92
N GLU A 229 -11.93 -15.98 46.17
CA GLU A 229 -10.96 -16.37 45.14
C GLU A 229 -11.62 -17.21 44.03
N ASP A 230 -12.47 -18.18 44.37
CA ASP A 230 -13.22 -18.98 43.39
C ASP A 230 -14.25 -18.15 42.60
N TYR A 231 -14.88 -17.17 43.24
CA TYR A 231 -15.77 -16.23 42.56
C TYR A 231 -15.00 -15.36 41.56
N LEU A 232 -13.92 -14.73 42.01
CA LEU A 232 -13.06 -13.88 41.18
C LEU A 232 -12.41 -14.68 40.05
N GLY A 233 -11.94 -15.91 40.31
CA GLY A 233 -11.37 -16.81 39.31
C GLY A 233 -12.37 -17.10 38.18
N ARG A 234 -13.59 -17.55 38.52
CA ARG A 234 -14.65 -17.80 37.53
C ARG A 234 -15.04 -16.56 36.74
N ARG A 235 -15.08 -15.38 37.38
CA ARG A 235 -15.37 -14.11 36.69
C ARG A 235 -14.24 -13.69 35.77
N LYS A 236 -12.99 -13.88 36.19
CA LYS A 236 -11.81 -13.58 35.38
C LYS A 236 -11.72 -14.45 34.13
N ASP A 237 -12.13 -15.72 34.24
CA ASP A 237 -12.25 -16.63 33.10
C ASP A 237 -13.42 -16.24 32.19
N PHE A 238 -14.58 -15.91 32.76
CA PHE A 238 -15.76 -15.46 32.00
C PHE A 238 -15.51 -14.17 31.20
N GLU A 239 -14.81 -13.20 31.79
CA GLU A 239 -14.42 -11.94 31.13
C GLU A 239 -13.26 -12.14 30.13
N GLY A 240 -12.72 -13.36 30.00
CA GLY A 240 -11.71 -13.72 29.00
C GLY A 240 -10.31 -13.14 29.29
N VAL A 241 -10.06 -12.63 30.50
CA VAL A 241 -8.77 -12.07 30.90
C VAL A 241 -7.68 -13.13 30.84
N ASN A 242 -7.98 -14.35 31.29
CA ASN A 242 -7.05 -15.50 31.23
C ASN A 242 -7.03 -16.18 29.85
N ALA A 243 -8.07 -16.00 29.03
CA ALA A 243 -8.21 -16.63 27.73
C ALA A 243 -7.37 -15.94 26.63
N THR A 244 -7.01 -14.68 26.85
CA THR A 244 -6.22 -13.90 25.88
C THR A 244 -4.74 -14.28 25.98
N ARG A 245 -4.34 -15.33 25.26
CA ARG A 245 -2.93 -15.70 25.12
C ARG A 245 -2.27 -14.79 24.09
N LEU A 246 -1.12 -14.24 24.44
CA LEU A 246 -0.25 -13.54 23.50
C LEU A 246 0.15 -14.49 22.37
N PHE A 247 0.05 -14.03 21.12
CA PHE A 247 0.55 -14.78 19.98
C PHE A 247 2.04 -15.13 20.18
N ASN A 248 2.38 -16.38 19.91
CA ASN A 248 3.77 -16.82 19.87
C ASN A 248 4.46 -16.28 18.60
N ASP A 249 5.79 -16.24 18.57
CA ASP A 249 6.58 -15.71 17.45
C ASP A 249 6.18 -16.31 16.11
N ARG A 250 5.93 -17.62 16.05
CA ARG A 250 5.46 -18.31 14.83
C ARG A 250 4.10 -17.83 14.33
N GLN A 251 3.19 -17.48 15.23
CA GLN A 251 1.86 -16.97 14.85
C GLN A 251 1.96 -15.52 14.37
N LEU A 252 2.81 -14.71 15.02
CA LEU A 252 3.10 -13.35 14.57
C LEU A 252 3.78 -13.34 13.20
N ASP A 253 4.71 -14.26 12.97
CA ASP A 253 5.34 -14.47 11.66
C ASP A 253 4.30 -14.79 10.60
N SER A 254 3.38 -15.72 10.88
CA SER A 254 2.31 -16.07 9.96
C SER A 254 1.40 -14.87 9.65
N LEU A 255 1.00 -14.10 10.67
CA LEU A 255 0.15 -12.92 10.49
C LEU A 255 0.86 -11.83 9.67
N ALA A 256 2.12 -11.56 9.97
CA ALA A 256 2.92 -10.59 9.20
C ALA A 256 3.15 -11.06 7.74
N ASN A 257 3.22 -12.38 7.50
CA ASN A 257 3.36 -12.93 6.16
C ASN A 257 2.08 -12.78 5.31
N ILE A 258 0.91 -12.91 5.95
CA ILE A 258 -0.41 -12.82 5.30
C ILE A 258 -0.92 -11.37 5.25
N ALA A 259 -0.27 -10.44 5.94
CA ALA A 259 -0.63 -9.03 5.96
C ALA A 259 -0.82 -8.48 4.53
N GLY A 260 -1.99 -7.90 4.30
CA GLY A 260 -2.41 -7.38 3.00
C GLY A 260 -1.66 -6.10 2.61
N PHE A 261 -1.94 -5.61 1.40
CA PHE A 261 -1.30 -4.40 0.87
C PHE A 261 -1.49 -3.18 1.78
N ALA A 262 -2.69 -2.99 2.34
CA ALA A 262 -3.00 -1.84 3.20
C ALA A 262 -2.19 -1.85 4.51
N ASP A 263 -2.10 -3.00 5.18
CA ASP A 263 -1.33 -3.16 6.42
C ASP A 263 0.16 -2.90 6.19
N ARG A 264 0.70 -3.41 5.07
CA ARG A 264 2.09 -3.18 4.67
C ARG A 264 2.35 -1.71 4.36
N ASN A 265 1.42 -1.04 3.68
CA ASN A 265 1.54 0.40 3.38
C ASN A 265 1.45 1.26 4.65
N TRP A 266 0.57 0.91 5.58
CA TRP A 266 0.52 1.56 6.90
C TRP A 266 1.84 1.37 7.66
N ALA A 267 2.37 0.14 7.68
CA ALA A 267 3.62 -0.16 8.35
C ALA A 267 4.82 0.56 7.73
N LEU A 268 4.90 0.67 6.39
CA LEU A 268 5.91 1.47 5.70
C LEU A 268 5.87 2.93 6.13
N GLY A 269 4.69 3.54 6.23
CA GLY A 269 4.55 4.90 6.75
C GLY A 269 5.03 5.01 8.21
N GLN A 270 4.72 4.01 9.03
CA GLN A 270 5.11 3.98 10.43
C GLN A 270 6.60 3.71 10.67
N LEU A 271 7.34 3.19 9.67
CA LEU A 271 8.81 3.04 9.74
C LEU A 271 9.51 4.39 9.84
N SER A 272 8.92 5.45 9.28
CA SER A 272 9.46 6.82 9.38
C SER A 272 9.27 7.45 10.77
N TYR A 273 8.75 6.72 11.75
CA TYR A 273 8.46 7.23 13.09
C TYR A 273 9.07 6.32 14.17
N ASN A 274 9.80 6.97 15.08
CA ASN A 274 10.36 6.39 16.27
C ASN A 274 9.29 6.12 17.33
N VAL A 275 9.69 5.41 18.41
CA VAL A 275 8.80 5.03 19.52
C VAL A 275 8.27 6.24 20.28
N ASP A 276 9.04 7.33 20.31
CA ASP A 276 8.70 8.62 20.93
C ASP A 276 7.77 9.49 20.06
N GLY A 277 7.44 9.05 18.83
CA GLY A 277 6.64 9.82 17.88
C GLY A 277 7.45 10.85 17.08
N SER A 278 8.75 10.97 17.31
CA SER A 278 9.64 11.75 16.45
C SER A 278 9.79 11.08 15.08
N ARG A 279 10.06 11.88 14.04
CA ARG A 279 10.33 11.33 12.71
C ARG A 279 11.75 10.79 12.68
N ASP A 280 11.90 9.52 12.34
CA ASP A 280 13.19 8.95 12.00
C ASP A 280 13.59 9.49 10.62
N LEU A 281 14.45 10.51 10.63
CA LEU A 281 14.84 11.22 9.43
C LEU A 281 15.59 10.30 8.46
N ASP A 282 16.40 9.38 8.96
CA ASP A 282 17.22 8.49 8.14
C ASP A 282 16.33 7.53 7.34
N THR A 283 15.40 6.86 8.03
CA THR A 283 14.45 5.95 7.39
C THR A 283 13.48 6.70 6.46
N TYR A 284 13.00 7.87 6.88
CA TYR A 284 12.14 8.70 6.02
C TYR A 284 12.85 9.14 4.74
N MET A 285 14.10 9.59 4.84
CA MET A 285 14.91 9.99 3.70
C MET A 285 15.22 8.79 2.81
N ALA A 286 15.50 7.62 3.36
CA ALA A 286 15.73 6.40 2.58
C ALA A 286 14.49 5.99 1.78
N ILE A 287 13.31 5.96 2.40
CA ILE A 287 12.04 5.65 1.73
C ILE A 287 11.75 6.68 0.64
N SER A 288 11.88 7.97 0.97
CA SER A 288 11.61 9.07 0.03
C SER A 288 12.61 9.07 -1.14
N PHE A 289 13.88 8.79 -0.88
CA PHE A 289 14.94 8.70 -1.89
C PHE A 289 14.64 7.62 -2.93
N ILE A 290 14.19 6.44 -2.48
CA ILE A 290 13.79 5.36 -3.39
C ILE A 290 12.58 5.78 -4.24
N GLY A 291 11.59 6.43 -3.64
CA GLY A 291 10.43 6.96 -4.37
C GLY A 291 10.85 7.97 -5.45
N TYR A 292 11.70 8.94 -5.11
CA TYR A 292 12.24 9.91 -6.06
C TYR A 292 13.11 9.27 -7.14
N LEU A 293 13.86 8.21 -6.81
CA LEU A 293 14.66 7.47 -7.77
C LEU A 293 13.79 6.82 -8.86
N PHE A 294 12.66 6.21 -8.48
CA PHE A 294 11.73 5.63 -9.44
C PHE A 294 11.04 6.69 -10.30
N ILE A 295 10.63 7.81 -9.70
CA ILE A 295 10.09 8.95 -10.46
C ILE A 295 11.13 9.45 -11.48
N LEU A 296 12.39 9.56 -11.07
CA LEU A 296 13.48 9.93 -11.96
C LEU A 296 13.63 8.94 -13.12
N PHE A 297 13.59 7.63 -12.83
CA PHE A 297 13.65 6.58 -13.87
C PHE A 297 12.48 6.64 -14.85
N GLU A 298 11.26 6.90 -14.40
CA GLU A 298 10.10 7.09 -15.27
C GLU A 298 10.24 8.36 -16.14
N CYS A 299 10.92 9.40 -15.64
CA CYS A 299 11.16 10.62 -16.41
C CYS A 299 12.38 10.52 -17.34
N LEU A 300 13.24 9.49 -17.19
CA LEU A 300 14.48 9.36 -17.99
C LEU A 300 14.23 9.35 -19.50
N PRO A 301 13.27 8.61 -20.07
CA PRO A 301 13.06 8.61 -21.52
C PRO A 301 12.80 10.02 -22.06
N VAL A 302 12.01 10.82 -21.34
CA VAL A 302 11.68 12.20 -21.70
C VAL A 302 12.90 13.10 -21.54
N PHE A 303 13.62 13.01 -20.41
CA PHE A 303 14.83 13.81 -20.18
C PHE A 303 15.92 13.52 -21.19
N VAL A 304 16.20 12.24 -21.47
CA VAL A 304 17.19 11.84 -22.48
C VAL A 304 16.79 12.37 -23.85
N LYS A 305 15.51 12.27 -24.23
CA LYS A 305 15.03 12.83 -25.51
C LYS A 305 15.18 14.34 -25.53
N LEU A 306 14.81 15.08 -24.48
CA LEU A 306 14.92 16.54 -24.41
C LEU A 306 16.37 17.03 -24.45
N MET A 307 17.26 16.42 -23.65
CA MET A 307 18.68 16.76 -23.59
C MET A 307 19.45 16.39 -24.87
N SER A 308 18.97 15.41 -25.62
CA SER A 308 19.62 15.02 -26.87
C SER A 308 19.51 16.13 -27.94
N PRO A 309 20.63 16.52 -28.58
CA PRO A 309 20.62 17.51 -29.64
C PRO A 309 19.89 16.97 -30.88
N LYS A 310 19.44 17.90 -31.73
CA LYS A 310 18.83 17.58 -33.02
C LYS A 310 19.86 16.88 -33.90
N GLY A 311 19.57 15.63 -34.27
CA GLY A 311 20.48 14.78 -35.04
C GLY A 311 20.12 14.68 -36.52
N PRO A 312 20.99 14.06 -37.34
CA PRO A 312 20.71 13.76 -38.75
C PRO A 312 19.42 12.95 -38.95
N TYR A 313 19.14 12.01 -38.05
CA TYR A 313 17.89 11.27 -38.05
C TYR A 313 16.66 12.19 -37.89
N ASP A 314 16.71 13.12 -36.92
CA ASP A 314 15.58 14.01 -36.64
C ASP A 314 15.32 14.93 -37.85
N THR A 315 16.37 15.38 -38.54
CA THR A 315 16.23 16.15 -39.80
C THR A 315 15.67 15.33 -40.95
N ALA A 316 16.05 14.07 -41.07
CA ALA A 316 15.56 13.19 -42.13
C ALA A 316 14.07 12.86 -41.95
N ILE A 317 13.63 12.69 -40.70
CA ILE A 317 12.21 12.49 -40.38
C ILE A 317 11.40 13.75 -40.68
N ALA A 318 11.88 14.93 -40.31
CA ALA A 318 11.22 16.20 -40.62
C ALA A 318 11.03 16.38 -42.14
N LYS A 319 12.08 16.16 -42.94
CA LYS A 319 11.99 16.25 -44.41
C LYS A 319 11.05 15.21 -45.01
N LEU A 320 11.01 14.01 -44.44
CA LEU A 320 10.09 12.96 -44.90
C LEU A 320 8.63 13.32 -44.57
N ALA A 321 8.38 13.92 -43.40
CA ALA A 321 7.07 14.43 -43.04
C ALA A 321 6.63 15.58 -43.96
N GLU A 322 7.50 16.55 -44.22
CA GLU A 322 7.26 17.66 -45.14
C GLU A 322 6.93 17.17 -46.56
N ALA A 323 7.71 16.22 -47.09
CA ALA A 323 7.45 15.63 -48.40
C ALA A 323 6.07 14.92 -48.44
N ASN A 324 5.71 14.16 -47.41
CA ASN A 324 4.42 13.47 -47.34
C ASN A 324 3.24 14.45 -47.25
N ILE A 325 3.38 15.54 -46.51
CA ILE A 325 2.36 16.60 -46.44
C ILE A 325 2.18 17.23 -47.82
N HIS A 326 3.28 17.57 -48.51
CA HIS A 326 3.22 18.12 -49.85
C HIS A 326 2.55 17.16 -50.86
N PHE A 327 2.83 15.86 -50.79
CA PHE A 327 2.14 14.87 -51.62
C PHE A 327 0.63 14.82 -51.32
N ALA A 328 0.24 14.83 -50.04
CA ALA A 328 -1.17 14.84 -49.65
C ALA A 328 -1.90 16.12 -50.11
N GLU A 329 -1.23 17.27 -50.08
CA GLU A 329 -1.76 18.53 -50.61
C GLU A 329 -1.96 18.48 -52.13
N ARG A 330 -0.99 17.92 -52.87
CA ARG A 330 -1.09 17.74 -54.33
C ARG A 330 -2.21 16.78 -54.72
N ASP A 331 -2.37 15.68 -53.99
CA ASP A 331 -3.48 14.74 -54.22
C ASP A 331 -4.85 15.40 -53.96
N LYS A 332 -4.96 16.15 -52.85
CA LYS A 332 -6.17 16.95 -52.57
C LYS A 332 -6.48 17.94 -53.68
N GLU A 333 -5.48 18.69 -54.16
CA GLU A 333 -5.66 19.68 -55.22
C GLU A 333 -6.06 19.02 -56.55
N ARG A 334 -5.49 17.86 -56.88
CA ARG A 334 -5.88 17.06 -58.03
C ARG A 334 -7.35 16.64 -57.92
N ASP A 335 -7.76 16.09 -56.79
CA ASP A 335 -9.13 15.59 -56.59
C ASP A 335 -10.15 16.73 -56.61
N ILE A 336 -9.83 17.90 -56.06
CA ILE A 336 -10.64 19.13 -56.20
C ILE A 336 -10.74 19.53 -57.67
N THR A 337 -9.63 19.63 -58.38
CA THR A 337 -9.60 20.05 -59.80
C THR A 337 -10.41 19.10 -60.68
N VAL A 338 -10.30 17.79 -60.46
CA VAL A 338 -11.10 16.78 -61.18
C VAL A 338 -12.59 16.91 -60.86
N THR A 339 -12.94 17.15 -59.59
CA THR A 339 -14.33 17.35 -59.18
C THR A 339 -14.92 18.63 -59.81
N ASP A 340 -14.18 19.73 -59.78
CA ASP A 340 -14.61 21.00 -60.37
C ASP A 340 -14.80 20.86 -61.90
N GLN A 341 -13.83 20.26 -62.60
CA GLN A 341 -13.93 20.07 -64.05
C GLN A 341 -15.06 19.12 -64.45
N THR A 342 -15.30 18.05 -63.69
CA THR A 342 -16.42 17.13 -63.95
C THR A 342 -17.76 17.79 -63.66
N TYR A 343 -17.87 18.57 -62.57
CA TYR A 343 -19.06 19.34 -62.26
C TYR A 343 -19.35 20.39 -63.33
N ASP A 344 -18.36 21.17 -63.75
CA ASP A 344 -18.50 22.16 -64.83
C ASP A 344 -18.94 21.50 -66.14
N HIS A 345 -18.37 20.34 -66.49
CA HIS A 345 -18.79 19.59 -67.66
C HIS A 345 -20.26 19.15 -67.57
N HIS A 346 -20.67 18.59 -66.43
CA HIS A 346 -22.07 18.20 -66.21
C HIS A 346 -23.02 19.39 -66.21
N LEU A 347 -22.61 20.51 -65.61
CA LEU A 347 -23.37 21.76 -65.59
C LEU A 347 -23.57 22.30 -67.01
N HIS A 348 -22.51 22.33 -67.83
CA HIS A 348 -22.60 22.74 -69.22
C HIS A 348 -23.53 21.82 -70.02
N ALA A 349 -23.39 20.50 -69.88
CA ALA A 349 -24.26 19.54 -70.54
C ALA A 349 -25.74 19.70 -70.13
N ASP A 350 -26.01 19.95 -68.85
CA ASP A 350 -27.38 20.17 -68.35
C ASP A 350 -27.96 21.51 -68.82
N ILE A 351 -27.14 22.56 -68.91
CA ILE A 351 -27.54 23.85 -69.49
C ILE A 351 -27.92 23.67 -70.96
N GLU A 352 -27.09 22.97 -71.75
CA GLU A 352 -27.39 22.70 -73.16
C GLU A 352 -28.66 21.87 -73.33
N ARG A 353 -28.83 20.82 -72.52
CA ARG A 353 -30.07 20.01 -72.53
C ARG A 353 -31.29 20.87 -72.23
N ARG A 354 -31.24 21.74 -71.21
CA ARG A 354 -32.35 22.66 -70.89
C ARG A 354 -32.62 23.65 -72.00
N LYS A 355 -31.58 24.23 -72.61
CA LYS A 355 -31.74 25.12 -73.78
C LYS A 355 -32.46 24.40 -74.92
N HIS A 356 -32.03 23.19 -75.26
CA HIS A 356 -32.68 22.39 -76.30
C HIS A 356 -34.16 22.11 -75.99
N ILE A 357 -34.51 21.77 -74.75
CA ILE A 357 -35.91 21.54 -74.35
C ILE A 357 -36.74 22.83 -74.50
N ILE A 358 -36.22 23.96 -74.02
CA ILE A 358 -36.92 25.25 -74.11
C ILE A 358 -37.10 25.66 -75.58
N THR A 359 -36.07 25.52 -76.42
CA THR A 359 -36.16 25.83 -77.85
C THR A 359 -37.17 24.92 -78.54
N ALA A 360 -37.11 23.60 -78.32
CA ALA A 360 -38.06 22.65 -78.89
C ALA A 360 -39.51 22.93 -78.43
N GLN A 361 -39.71 23.31 -77.17
CA GLN A 361 -41.03 23.69 -76.66
C GLN A 361 -41.51 25.01 -77.27
N SER A 362 -40.63 26.00 -77.44
CA SER A 362 -40.97 27.25 -78.13
C SER A 362 -41.32 27.04 -79.60
N GLU A 363 -40.61 26.16 -80.31
CA GLU A 363 -40.91 25.79 -81.70
C GLU A 363 -42.23 25.02 -81.80
N TYR A 364 -42.50 24.11 -80.84
CA TYR A 364 -43.78 23.42 -80.74
C TYR A 364 -44.95 24.38 -80.48
N ASP A 365 -44.77 25.36 -79.59
CA ASP A 365 -45.78 26.37 -79.27
C ASP A 365 -45.99 27.36 -80.43
N LEU A 366 -44.93 27.74 -81.16
CA LEU A 366 -45.00 28.54 -82.40
C LEU A 366 -45.72 27.79 -83.53
N GLY A 367 -45.49 26.48 -83.66
CA GLY A 367 -46.19 25.62 -84.61
C GLY A 367 -47.69 25.49 -84.34
N ARG A 368 -48.14 25.75 -83.11
CA ARG A 368 -49.56 25.78 -82.72
C ARG A 368 -50.25 27.13 -82.88
N GLN A 369 -49.51 28.21 -83.16
CA GLN A 369 -50.08 29.54 -83.43
C GLN A 369 -50.43 29.78 -84.91
N THR A 370 -50.58 28.73 -85.72
CA THR A 370 -51.18 28.85 -87.05
C THR A 370 -52.59 28.26 -87.06
N TYR A 371 -53.54 29.09 -87.52
CA TYR A 371 -54.99 28.92 -87.68
C TYR A 371 -55.85 29.13 -86.42
N ASP A 372 -56.22 30.40 -86.19
CA ASP A 372 -57.55 30.90 -86.62
C ASP A 372 -57.47 32.39 -87.01
#